data_AF-A0ABD0YTU1-F1
#
_entry.id   AF-A0ABD0YTU1-F1
#
_cell.length_a   1.000
_cell.length_b   1.000
_cell.length_c   1.000
_cell.angle_alpha   90.00
_cell.angle_beta   90.00
_cell.angle_gamma   90.00
#
_symmetry.space_group_name_H-M   'P 1'
#
loop_
_entity.id
_entity.type
_entity.pdbx_description
1 polymer ?
#
loop_
_entity_poly.entity_id
_entity_poly.type
_entity_poly.pdbx_seq_one_letter_code
_entity_poly.pdbx_strand_id
1 'polypeptide(L)'
;MAEGTSSNKFLEVTEDDGTTITLDEFIEEEQRLEIDANAVLGPSDDKNCTYNLGYVKRQALYACMTCVPPGQETYKPAGICLACSYHCHEGHDLVELYTKRNFRCDCGNSRFKGNKCNLEPKKADSNEGNHYNQNFRGVYCFCSRPYPDPEDSVSDEMLQCIICEDWYHTRHLDCDISLDENYAEMICGTCTDKLPFLSYYIGNSGIIIIFAR
;
A
#
# COMPACT_ATOMS: atom_id res chain seq x y z
N MET A 1 -18.93 54.00 17.50
CA MET A 1 -17.68 53.80 18.27
C MET A 1 -18.05 53.11 19.58
N ALA A 2 -17.33 52.04 19.92
CA ALA A 2 -17.49 51.13 21.07
C ALA A 2 -18.44 49.92 20.86
N GLU A 3 -17.87 48.88 20.26
CA GLU A 3 -18.21 47.46 20.41
C GLU A 3 -17.64 46.91 21.74
N GLY A 4 -18.20 45.80 22.24
CA GLY A 4 -17.53 44.95 23.22
C GLY A 4 -18.45 44.25 24.22
N THR A 5 -19.12 43.17 23.82
CA THR A 5 -19.67 42.18 24.77
C THR A 5 -18.95 40.85 24.53
N SER A 6 -18.01 40.54 25.42
CA SER A 6 -17.22 39.31 25.39
C SER A 6 -18.01 38.19 26.04
N SER A 7 -18.70 37.38 25.23
CA SER A 7 -19.24 36.09 25.68
C SER A 7 -18.18 35.02 25.44
N ASN A 8 -17.40 34.72 26.49
CA ASN A 8 -16.58 33.51 26.53
C ASN A 8 -17.53 32.31 26.57
N LYS A 9 -17.74 31.69 25.41
CA LYS A 9 -18.46 30.44 25.27
C LYS A 9 -17.50 29.32 25.67
N PHE A 10 -17.54 28.95 26.94
CA PHE A 10 -16.97 27.71 27.45
C PHE A 10 -17.63 26.57 26.66
N LEU A 11 -16.84 25.77 25.94
CA LEU A 11 -17.33 24.57 25.28
C LEU A 11 -17.62 23.55 26.38
N GLU A 12 -18.91 23.29 26.60
CA GLU A 12 -19.39 22.16 27.39
C GLU A 12 -18.95 20.87 26.70
N VAL A 13 -18.03 20.15 27.34
CA VAL A 13 -17.77 18.74 27.06
C VAL A 13 -18.93 17.97 27.66
N THR A 14 -19.79 17.40 26.82
CA THR A 14 -20.89 16.54 27.27
C THR A 14 -20.62 15.09 26.88
N GLU A 15 -20.88 14.24 27.87
CA GLU A 15 -21.04 12.77 27.86
C GLU A 15 -19.75 11.95 28.09
N ASP A 16 -19.53 11.77 29.40
CA ASP A 16 -18.72 10.78 30.11
C ASP A 16 -19.20 9.35 29.81
N ASP A 17 -18.42 8.61 29.02
CA ASP A 17 -18.51 7.14 28.92
C ASP A 17 -17.46 6.45 29.82
N GLY A 18 -17.23 6.98 31.04
CA GLY A 18 -16.73 6.25 32.21
C GLY A 18 -15.43 5.44 32.10
N THR A 19 -14.72 5.53 30.98
CA THR A 19 -13.54 4.72 30.70
C THR A 19 -12.33 5.56 31.04
N THR A 20 -11.99 5.61 32.33
CA THR A 20 -10.68 6.10 32.76
C THR A 20 -9.62 5.12 32.28
N ILE A 21 -8.96 5.46 31.17
CA ILE A 21 -7.74 4.78 30.71
C ILE A 21 -6.55 5.27 31.53
N THR A 22 -5.70 4.35 31.96
CA THR A 22 -4.44 4.70 32.61
C THR A 22 -3.43 5.18 31.58
N LEU A 23 -2.43 5.97 32.01
CA LEU A 23 -1.36 6.40 31.10
C LEU A 23 -0.60 5.21 30.50
N ASP A 24 -0.44 4.14 31.29
CA ASP A 24 0.21 2.91 30.83
C ASP A 24 -0.63 2.19 29.77
N GLU A 25 -1.96 2.06 29.98
CA GLU A 25 -2.88 1.48 28.98
C GLU A 25 -2.90 2.30 27.68
N PHE A 26 -2.84 3.63 27.75
CA PHE A 26 -2.76 4.49 26.57
C PHE A 26 -1.46 4.26 25.78
N ILE A 27 -0.31 4.15 26.47
CA ILE A 27 0.98 3.86 25.84
C ILE A 27 0.98 2.47 25.21
N GLU A 28 0.43 1.46 25.90
CA GLU A 28 0.32 0.10 25.37
C GLU A 28 -0.58 0.04 24.13
N GLU A 29 -1.70 0.75 24.12
CA GLU A 29 -2.58 0.85 22.96
C GLU A 29 -1.88 1.53 21.77
N GLU A 30 -1.22 2.66 21.99
CA GLU A 30 -0.48 3.39 20.96
C GLU A 30 0.62 2.51 20.35
N GLN A 31 1.40 1.81 21.18
CA GLN A 31 2.43 0.87 20.72
C GLN A 31 1.85 -0.27 19.90
N ARG A 32 0.69 -0.83 20.30
CA ARG A 32 0.02 -1.89 19.52
C ARG A 32 -0.43 -1.38 18.16
N LEU A 33 -1.04 -0.20 18.11
CA LEU A 33 -1.44 0.44 16.86
C LEU A 33 -0.25 0.72 15.95
N GLU A 34 0.88 1.17 16.50
CA GLU A 34 2.12 1.38 15.76
C GLU A 34 2.69 0.07 15.18
N ILE A 35 2.66 -1.03 15.95
CA ILE A 35 3.11 -2.35 15.49
C ILE A 35 2.23 -2.83 14.33
N ASP A 36 0.91 -2.74 14.47
CA ASP A 36 -0.05 -3.16 13.44
C ASP A 36 0.08 -2.31 12.17
N ALA A 37 0.22 -0.99 12.32
CA ALA A 37 0.46 -0.08 11.19
C ALA A 37 1.78 -0.40 10.48
N ASN A 38 2.86 -0.66 11.22
CA ASN A 38 4.15 -1.05 10.66
C ASN A 38 4.10 -2.41 9.96
N ALA A 39 3.26 -3.34 10.42
CA ALA A 39 3.08 -4.64 9.77
C ALA A 39 2.46 -4.49 8.36
N VAL A 40 1.55 -3.53 8.17
CA VAL A 40 0.85 -3.30 6.90
C VAL A 40 1.60 -2.33 5.99
N LEU A 41 1.95 -1.15 6.52
CA LEU A 41 2.51 -0.04 5.76
C LEU A 41 4.05 -0.03 5.74
N GLY A 42 4.69 -0.89 6.51
CA GLY A 42 6.14 -0.85 6.71
C GLY A 42 6.58 0.47 7.35
N PRO A 43 7.87 0.84 7.23
CA PRO A 43 8.41 2.08 7.79
C PRO A 43 8.05 3.29 6.91
N SER A 44 6.76 3.50 6.65
CA SER A 44 6.28 4.58 5.79
C SER A 44 6.10 5.87 6.61
N ASP A 45 6.66 6.97 6.10
CA ASP A 45 6.53 8.31 6.68
C ASP A 45 5.32 9.01 6.04
N ASP A 46 4.44 9.57 6.87
CA ASP A 46 3.22 10.29 6.49
C ASP A 46 3.47 11.79 6.21
N LYS A 47 4.61 12.34 6.63
CA LYS A 47 4.94 13.77 6.56
C LYS A 47 5.97 14.08 5.49
N ASN A 48 6.95 13.19 5.28
CA ASN A 48 8.05 13.44 4.36
C ASN A 48 7.99 12.55 3.11
N CYS A 49 8.19 13.16 1.94
CA CYS A 49 8.27 12.39 0.70
C CYS A 49 9.54 11.51 0.68
N THR A 50 9.37 10.22 0.39
CA THR A 50 10.47 9.25 0.37
C THR A 50 11.44 9.40 -0.81
N TYR A 51 11.18 10.33 -1.74
CA TYR A 51 12.01 10.51 -2.95
C TYR A 51 13.49 10.77 -2.63
N ASN A 52 13.79 11.55 -1.60
CA ASN A 52 15.18 11.85 -1.22
C ASN A 52 15.90 10.68 -0.54
N LEU A 53 15.15 9.68 -0.06
CA LEU A 53 15.71 8.44 0.48
C LEU A 53 16.19 7.50 -0.63
N GLY A 54 15.93 7.82 -1.90
CA GLY A 54 16.30 7.01 -3.05
C GLY A 54 15.38 5.81 -3.23
N TYR A 55 15.97 4.64 -3.49
CA TYR A 55 15.24 3.38 -3.62
C TYR A 55 15.14 2.72 -2.24
N VAL A 56 13.99 2.86 -1.61
CA VAL A 56 13.76 2.37 -0.24
C VAL A 56 13.56 0.85 -0.28
N LYS A 57 14.13 0.13 0.70
CA LYS A 57 14.04 -1.34 0.78
C LYS A 57 12.60 -1.84 0.77
N ARG A 58 11.70 -1.19 1.51
CA ARG A 58 10.27 -1.49 1.58
C ARG A 58 9.51 -0.24 2.00
N GLN A 59 8.42 0.10 1.30
CA GLN A 59 7.52 1.20 1.65
C GLN A 59 6.12 0.94 1.09
N ALA A 60 5.08 1.49 1.73
CA ALA A 60 3.72 1.50 1.18
C ALA A 60 3.64 2.42 -0.04
N LEU A 61 2.99 1.93 -1.09
CA LEU A 61 2.78 2.67 -2.32
C LEU A 61 1.31 2.78 -2.68
N TYR A 62 0.99 3.87 -3.38
CA TYR A 62 -0.34 4.13 -3.92
C TYR A 62 -0.23 4.43 -5.40
N ALA A 63 -1.20 4.01 -6.19
CA ALA A 63 -1.39 4.43 -7.58
C ALA A 63 -2.54 5.42 -7.66
N CYS A 64 -2.32 6.57 -8.30
CA CYS A 64 -3.36 7.58 -8.45
C CYS A 64 -4.08 7.44 -9.80
N MET A 65 -5.32 6.95 -9.75
CA MET A 65 -6.15 6.71 -10.93
C MET A 65 -6.67 8.01 -11.54
N THR A 66 -6.79 9.08 -10.74
CA THR A 66 -7.15 10.41 -11.24
C THR A 66 -6.02 11.07 -12.04
N CYS A 67 -4.78 11.02 -11.54
CA CYS A 67 -3.64 11.66 -12.23
C CYS A 67 -3.09 10.81 -13.38
N VAL A 68 -3.12 9.49 -13.22
CA VAL A 68 -2.59 8.52 -14.18
C VAL A 68 -3.69 7.50 -14.52
N PRO A 69 -4.74 7.93 -15.24
CA PRO A 69 -5.89 7.07 -15.52
C PRO A 69 -5.51 5.90 -16.44
N PRO A 70 -5.82 4.65 -16.05
CA PRO A 70 -5.60 3.50 -16.90
C PRO A 70 -6.43 3.60 -18.18
N GLY A 71 -5.88 3.11 -19.31
CA GLY A 71 -6.59 3.07 -20.60
C GLY A 71 -6.36 4.28 -21.52
N GLN A 72 -5.62 5.31 -21.10
CA GLN A 72 -5.13 6.35 -22.02
C GLN A 72 -3.95 5.84 -22.86
N GLU A 73 -3.85 6.25 -24.13
CA GLU A 73 -2.70 5.89 -24.98
C GLU A 73 -1.35 6.32 -24.37
N THR A 74 -1.34 7.44 -23.63
CA THR A 74 -0.16 7.96 -22.93
C THR A 74 0.01 7.38 -21.52
N TYR A 75 -0.72 6.32 -21.16
CA TYR A 75 -0.68 5.75 -19.82
C TYR A 75 0.72 5.25 -19.48
N LYS A 76 1.26 5.77 -18.37
CA LYS A 76 2.55 5.40 -17.83
C LYS A 76 2.37 5.12 -16.33
N PRO A 77 2.47 3.85 -15.87
CA PRO A 77 2.32 3.51 -14.46
C PRO A 77 3.17 4.41 -13.55
N ALA A 78 2.63 4.83 -12.41
CA ALA A 78 3.34 5.66 -11.45
C ALA A 78 2.92 5.29 -10.02
N GLY A 79 3.88 5.30 -9.10
CA GLY A 79 3.63 5.04 -7.67
C GLY A 79 3.99 6.24 -6.81
N ILE A 80 3.14 6.57 -5.84
CA ILE A 80 3.39 7.62 -4.85
C ILE A 80 3.55 7.01 -3.45
N CYS A 81 4.34 7.64 -2.60
CA CYS A 81 4.51 7.22 -1.20
C CYS A 81 3.35 7.72 -0.33
N LEU A 82 3.26 7.20 0.90
CA LEU A 82 2.25 7.57 1.89
C LEU A 82 2.14 9.08 2.12
N ALA A 83 3.23 9.79 2.41
CA ALA A 83 3.14 11.25 2.57
C ALA A 83 2.55 11.99 1.35
N CYS A 84 2.79 11.50 0.13
CA CYS A 84 2.23 12.12 -1.06
C CYS A 84 0.75 11.79 -1.26
N SER A 85 0.23 10.65 -0.78
CA SER A 85 -1.21 10.37 -0.84
C SER A 85 -1.98 11.41 -0.04
N TYR A 86 -1.50 11.77 1.16
CA TYR A 86 -2.13 12.79 2.00
C TYR A 86 -1.88 14.23 1.54
N HIS A 87 -0.64 14.60 1.19
CA HIS A 87 -0.32 16.02 0.98
C HIS A 87 -0.41 16.50 -0.48
N CYS A 88 -0.45 15.59 -1.45
CA CYS A 88 -0.47 15.95 -2.88
C CYS A 88 -1.67 15.36 -3.64
N HIS A 89 -2.27 14.29 -3.13
CA HIS A 89 -3.32 13.54 -3.80
C HIS A 89 -4.56 13.35 -2.92
N GLU A 90 -4.76 14.26 -1.96
CA GLU A 90 -5.97 14.30 -1.14
C GLU A 90 -7.21 14.45 -2.03
N GLY A 91 -8.22 13.61 -1.81
CA GLY A 91 -9.46 13.63 -2.60
C GLY A 91 -9.35 13.05 -4.01
N HIS A 92 -8.21 12.48 -4.39
CA HIS A 92 -8.09 11.70 -5.63
C HIS A 92 -8.49 10.24 -5.42
N ASP A 93 -8.82 9.57 -6.52
CA ASP A 93 -9.00 8.12 -6.54
C ASP A 93 -7.62 7.43 -6.46
N LEU A 94 -7.36 6.78 -5.33
CA LEU A 94 -6.10 6.14 -4.98
C LEU A 94 -6.32 4.65 -4.77
N VAL A 95 -5.49 3.86 -5.42
CA VAL A 95 -5.41 2.42 -5.20
C VAL A 95 -4.20 2.14 -4.30
N GLU A 96 -4.44 1.56 -3.14
CA GLU A 96 -3.38 1.10 -2.24
C GLU A 96 -2.73 -0.17 -2.79
N LEU A 97 -1.41 -0.11 -2.99
CA LEU A 97 -0.62 -1.23 -3.52
C LEU A 97 0.13 -1.99 -2.43
N TYR A 98 -0.13 -1.63 -1.16
CA TYR A 98 0.62 -2.06 0.01
C TYR A 98 2.12 -1.84 -0.17
N THR A 99 2.93 -2.63 0.54
CA THR A 99 4.37 -2.48 0.53
C THR A 99 5.02 -3.09 -0.72
N LYS A 100 5.94 -2.34 -1.32
CA LYS A 100 6.78 -2.75 -2.46
C LYS A 100 8.25 -2.47 -2.15
N ARG A 101 9.18 -3.19 -2.80
CA ARG A 101 10.62 -3.06 -2.54
C ARG A 101 11.35 -2.26 -3.61
N ASN A 102 12.46 -1.64 -3.21
CA ASN A 102 13.37 -0.87 -4.08
C ASN A 102 12.63 0.11 -4.99
N PHE A 103 11.66 0.85 -4.42
CA PHE A 103 10.87 1.81 -5.17
C PHE A 103 11.19 3.23 -4.71
N ARG A 104 11.07 4.20 -5.63
CA ARG A 104 11.24 5.63 -5.38
C ARG A 104 10.00 6.39 -5.82
N CYS A 105 9.47 7.27 -4.96
CA CYS A 105 8.23 8.00 -5.20
C CYS A 105 8.23 8.79 -6.52
N ASP A 106 7.25 8.55 -7.39
CA ASP A 106 7.08 9.21 -8.68
C ASP A 106 6.30 10.54 -8.60
N CYS A 107 5.66 10.85 -7.46
CA CYS A 107 4.82 12.06 -7.34
C CYS A 107 5.58 13.29 -7.83
N GLY A 108 5.03 14.02 -8.80
CA GLY A 108 5.64 15.24 -9.30
C GLY A 108 6.67 15.10 -10.42
N ASN A 109 6.99 13.87 -10.86
CA ASN A 109 7.88 13.65 -12.01
C ASN A 109 7.13 13.72 -13.36
N SER A 110 7.82 13.41 -14.46
CA SER A 110 7.25 13.49 -15.81
C SER A 110 6.01 12.61 -16.04
N ARG A 111 5.74 11.63 -15.17
CA ARG A 111 4.55 10.77 -15.23
C ARG A 111 3.26 11.50 -14.82
N PHE A 112 3.35 12.62 -14.09
CA PHE A 112 2.20 13.36 -13.53
C PHE A 112 1.79 14.61 -14.34
N LYS A 113 2.03 14.62 -15.66
CA LYS A 113 1.58 15.67 -16.61
C LYS A 113 1.84 17.12 -16.17
N GLY A 114 2.92 17.35 -15.41
CA GLY A 114 3.34 18.68 -14.96
C GLY A 114 2.87 19.08 -13.55
N ASN A 115 2.06 18.27 -12.88
CA ASN A 115 1.78 18.46 -11.46
C ASN A 115 3.09 18.28 -10.67
N LYS A 116 3.35 19.16 -9.70
CA LYS A 116 4.55 19.08 -8.85
C LYS A 116 4.19 18.49 -7.49
N CYS A 117 5.16 17.86 -6.85
CA CYS A 117 5.02 17.39 -5.48
C CYS A 117 5.18 18.58 -4.52
N ASN A 118 4.27 18.69 -3.55
CA ASN A 118 4.29 19.73 -2.52
C ASN A 118 5.42 19.52 -1.49
N LEU A 119 5.84 18.26 -1.29
CA LEU A 119 6.84 17.89 -0.29
C LEU A 119 8.27 17.86 -0.85
N GLU A 120 8.45 17.42 -2.09
CA GLU A 120 9.76 17.41 -2.75
C GLU A 120 9.64 17.89 -4.22
N PRO A 121 9.86 19.18 -4.49
CA PRO A 121 9.64 19.76 -5.81
C PRO A 121 10.76 19.46 -6.82
N LYS A 122 11.94 19.01 -6.38
CA LYS A 122 13.11 18.77 -7.24
C LYS A 122 13.32 17.28 -7.45
N LYS A 123 12.66 16.75 -8.48
CA LYS A 123 12.79 15.35 -8.88
C LYS A 123 13.35 15.21 -10.29
N ALA A 124 13.99 14.08 -10.55
CA ALA A 124 14.36 13.66 -11.88
C ALA A 124 13.09 13.31 -12.66
N ASP A 125 13.16 13.40 -13.99
CA ASP A 125 12.00 13.16 -14.85
C ASP A 125 11.48 11.73 -14.74
N SER A 126 12.36 10.76 -14.47
CA SER A 126 11.99 9.36 -14.31
C SER A 126 12.85 8.64 -13.27
N ASN A 127 12.29 7.56 -12.72
CA ASN A 127 12.95 6.65 -11.78
C ASN A 127 13.15 5.30 -12.49
N GLU A 128 14.31 5.07 -13.11
CA GLU A 128 14.57 3.89 -13.95
C GLU A 128 14.59 2.57 -13.19
N GLY A 129 14.88 2.58 -11.88
CA GLY A 129 14.88 1.40 -11.02
C GLY A 129 13.51 0.96 -10.53
N ASN A 130 12.46 1.76 -10.77
CA ASN A 130 11.11 1.40 -10.36
C ASN A 130 10.56 0.26 -11.22
N HIS A 131 9.96 -0.73 -10.56
CA HIS A 131 9.29 -1.84 -11.21
C HIS A 131 7.77 -1.64 -11.09
N TYR A 132 7.08 -1.77 -12.23
CA TYR A 132 5.64 -1.57 -12.31
C TYR A 132 4.96 -2.82 -12.85
N ASN A 133 4.04 -3.40 -12.08
CA ASN A 133 3.21 -4.53 -12.50
C ASN A 133 1.77 -4.06 -12.80
N GLN A 134 0.85 -4.99 -12.99
CA GLN A 134 -0.54 -4.67 -13.30
C GLN A 134 -1.29 -3.95 -12.17
N ASN A 135 -0.82 -4.03 -10.92
CA ASN A 135 -1.50 -3.41 -9.77
C ASN A 135 -1.59 -1.89 -9.90
N PHE A 136 -0.63 -1.27 -10.59
CA PHE A 136 -0.66 0.16 -10.88
C PHE A 136 -1.79 0.59 -11.83
N ARG A 137 -2.54 -0.38 -12.39
CA ARG A 137 -3.79 -0.17 -13.14
C ARG A 137 -5.03 -0.53 -12.33
N GLY A 138 -4.88 -0.87 -11.04
CA GLY A 138 -5.96 -1.34 -10.19
C GLY A 138 -6.51 -2.70 -10.59
N VAL A 139 -5.72 -3.54 -11.28
CA VAL A 139 -6.09 -4.93 -11.61
C VAL A 139 -5.07 -5.91 -11.06
N TYR A 140 -5.55 -7.11 -10.76
CA TYR A 140 -4.80 -8.09 -9.99
C TYR A 140 -5.02 -9.51 -10.49
N CYS A 141 -4.15 -10.42 -10.02
CA CYS A 141 -4.21 -11.85 -10.28
C CYS A 141 -4.14 -12.19 -11.79
N PHE A 142 -4.19 -13.47 -12.13
CA PHE A 142 -4.26 -13.92 -13.53
C PHE A 142 -5.58 -13.54 -14.21
N CYS A 143 -6.62 -13.25 -13.42
CA CYS A 143 -7.91 -12.83 -13.93
C CYS A 143 -7.97 -11.36 -14.38
N SER A 144 -6.94 -10.55 -14.05
CA SER A 144 -6.84 -9.12 -14.38
C SER A 144 -8.11 -8.33 -14.03
N ARG A 145 -8.66 -8.60 -12.85
CA ARG A 145 -9.86 -7.94 -12.32
C ARG A 145 -9.51 -6.94 -11.21
N PRO A 146 -10.33 -5.90 -11.00
CA PRO A 146 -10.16 -4.99 -9.88
C PRO A 146 -10.46 -5.67 -8.55
N TYR A 147 -10.05 -5.03 -7.45
CA TYR A 147 -10.38 -5.46 -6.10
C TYR A 147 -10.72 -4.24 -5.24
N PRO A 148 -11.89 -4.21 -4.58
CA PRO A 148 -12.99 -5.17 -4.69
C PRO A 148 -13.63 -5.15 -6.10
N ASP A 149 -14.02 -6.32 -6.61
CA ASP A 149 -14.67 -6.46 -7.93
C ASP A 149 -16.19 -6.25 -7.79
N PRO A 150 -16.80 -5.19 -8.36
CA PRO A 150 -18.25 -4.97 -8.28
C PRO A 150 -19.09 -6.07 -8.95
N GLU A 151 -18.50 -6.82 -9.88
CA GLU A 151 -19.16 -7.90 -10.61
C GLU A 151 -18.95 -9.27 -9.95
N ASP A 152 -18.13 -9.36 -8.90
CA ASP A 152 -17.88 -10.59 -8.16
C ASP A 152 -18.51 -10.51 -6.77
N SER A 153 -19.47 -11.40 -6.51
CA SER A 153 -20.12 -11.49 -5.21
C SER A 153 -19.35 -12.37 -4.21
N VAL A 154 -18.28 -13.02 -4.64
CA VAL A 154 -17.44 -13.85 -3.78
C VAL A 154 -16.42 -12.97 -3.07
N SER A 155 -16.57 -12.86 -1.75
CA SER A 155 -15.51 -12.32 -0.89
C SER A 155 -14.33 -13.28 -0.93
N ASP A 156 -13.16 -12.76 -1.26
CA ASP A 156 -11.93 -13.54 -1.40
C ASP A 156 -10.78 -12.76 -0.78
N GLU A 157 -9.85 -13.48 -0.17
CA GLU A 157 -8.62 -12.90 0.33
C GLU A 157 -7.56 -12.90 -0.77
N MET A 158 -6.60 -11.99 -0.68
CA MET A 158 -5.51 -11.89 -1.65
C MET A 158 -4.17 -12.07 -0.95
N LEU A 159 -3.27 -12.79 -1.62
CA LEU A 159 -1.90 -12.98 -1.18
C LEU A 159 -0.92 -12.33 -2.17
N GLN A 160 0.07 -11.61 -1.63
CA GLN A 160 1.13 -11.00 -2.43
C GLN A 160 2.24 -12.01 -2.72
N CYS A 161 2.60 -12.17 -3.99
CA CYS A 161 3.76 -12.96 -4.37
C CYS A 161 5.06 -12.25 -3.98
N ILE A 162 5.93 -12.90 -3.22
CA ILE A 162 7.19 -12.28 -2.74
C ILE A 162 8.21 -12.02 -3.84
N ILE A 163 8.02 -12.51 -5.07
CA ILE A 163 8.96 -12.30 -6.19
C ILE A 163 8.49 -11.17 -7.11
N CYS A 164 7.29 -11.29 -7.69
CA CYS A 164 6.75 -10.29 -8.60
C CYS A 164 5.97 -9.16 -7.92
N GLU A 165 5.73 -9.29 -6.61
CA GLU A 165 4.94 -8.37 -5.78
C GLU A 165 3.50 -8.18 -6.27
N ASP A 166 3.02 -9.01 -7.20
CA ASP A 166 1.62 -9.01 -7.65
C ASP A 166 0.72 -9.72 -6.61
N TRP A 167 -0.55 -9.35 -6.57
CA TRP A 167 -1.55 -9.89 -5.66
C TRP A 167 -2.44 -10.90 -6.36
N TYR A 168 -2.72 -12.00 -5.69
CA TYR A 168 -3.49 -13.10 -6.24
C TYR A 168 -4.60 -13.54 -5.28
N HIS A 169 -5.79 -13.71 -5.85
CA HIS A 169 -6.94 -14.34 -5.23
C HIS A 169 -6.61 -15.75 -4.74
N THR A 170 -6.95 -16.09 -3.50
CA THR A 170 -6.63 -17.41 -2.93
C THR A 170 -7.22 -18.56 -3.75
N ARG A 171 -8.46 -18.39 -4.25
CA ARG A 171 -9.14 -19.41 -5.10
C ARG A 171 -8.47 -19.68 -6.44
N HIS A 172 -7.61 -18.77 -6.91
CA HIS A 172 -6.87 -18.92 -8.17
C HIS A 172 -5.45 -19.46 -7.97
N LEU A 173 -5.06 -19.79 -6.73
CA LEU A 173 -3.71 -20.27 -6.41
C LEU A 173 -3.58 -21.80 -6.33
N ASP A 174 -4.66 -22.55 -6.63
CA ASP A 174 -4.71 -24.02 -6.61
C ASP A 174 -3.95 -24.63 -5.41
N CYS A 175 -4.12 -24.01 -4.23
CA CYS A 175 -3.39 -24.37 -3.01
C CYS A 175 -4.36 -24.49 -1.84
N ASP A 176 -4.24 -25.58 -1.07
CA ASP A 176 -4.92 -25.73 0.22
C ASP A 176 -4.20 -24.85 1.26
N ILE A 177 -4.66 -23.61 1.39
CA ILE A 177 -4.12 -22.65 2.35
C ILE A 177 -4.92 -22.79 3.65
N SER A 178 -4.37 -23.47 4.64
CA SER A 178 -4.85 -23.33 6.02
C SER A 178 -4.33 -22.00 6.57
N LEU A 179 -5.13 -20.94 6.41
CA LEU A 179 -4.83 -19.58 6.87
C LEU A 179 -4.68 -19.48 8.40
N ASP A 180 -5.08 -20.52 9.13
CA ASP A 180 -5.31 -20.44 10.58
C ASP A 180 -4.04 -20.36 11.44
N GLU A 181 -2.83 -20.74 10.98
CA GLU A 181 -1.70 -20.86 11.95
C GLU A 181 -0.30 -20.41 11.52
N ASN A 182 -0.02 -19.93 10.30
CA ASN A 182 1.32 -19.39 9.99
C ASN A 182 1.30 -18.27 8.95
N TYR A 183 2.05 -17.18 9.22
CA TYR A 183 2.38 -16.11 8.28
C TYR A 183 3.24 -16.66 7.11
N ALA A 184 2.61 -17.40 6.21
CA ALA A 184 3.30 -18.03 5.09
C ALA A 184 3.54 -17.03 3.96
N GLU A 185 4.79 -16.96 3.49
CA GLU A 185 5.12 -16.21 2.28
C GLU A 185 4.60 -16.98 1.06
N MET A 186 4.22 -16.30 -0.03
CA MET A 186 3.69 -16.97 -1.22
C MET A 186 4.53 -16.65 -2.47
N ILE A 187 4.77 -17.65 -3.31
CA ILE A 187 5.36 -17.50 -4.64
C ILE A 187 4.36 -18.04 -5.68
N CYS A 188 3.99 -17.20 -6.65
CA CYS A 188 3.05 -17.59 -7.70
C CYS A 188 3.68 -18.58 -8.70
N GLY A 189 2.85 -19.39 -9.37
CA GLY A 189 3.29 -20.41 -10.34
C GLY A 189 4.21 -19.84 -11.43
N THR A 190 3.87 -18.68 -11.99
CA THR A 190 4.72 -18.00 -12.99
C THR A 190 6.12 -17.66 -12.47
N CYS A 191 6.26 -17.32 -11.19
CA CYS A 191 7.57 -17.05 -10.59
C CYS A 191 8.34 -18.33 -10.27
N THR A 192 7.63 -19.38 -9.86
CA THR A 192 8.19 -20.73 -9.68
C THR A 192 8.76 -21.26 -11.00
N ASP A 193 8.04 -21.12 -12.11
CA ASP A 193 8.50 -21.56 -13.44
C ASP A 193 9.70 -20.75 -13.96
N LYS A 194 9.70 -19.43 -13.69
CA LYS A 194 10.80 -18.53 -14.10
C LYS A 194 12.11 -18.79 -13.35
N LEU A 195 12.03 -19.35 -12.14
CA LEU A 195 13.16 -19.57 -11.26
C LEU A 195 13.27 -21.06 -10.94
N PRO A 196 13.91 -21.87 -11.80
CA PRO A 196 13.92 -23.33 -11.68
C PRO A 196 14.45 -23.84 -10.34
N PHE A 197 15.32 -23.08 -9.66
CA PHE A 197 15.84 -23.48 -8.35
C PHE A 197 14.74 -23.54 -7.27
N LEU A 198 13.62 -22.84 -7.44
CA LEU A 198 12.49 -22.87 -6.52
C LEU A 198 11.83 -24.25 -6.46
N SER A 199 11.92 -25.05 -7.52
CA SER A 199 11.35 -26.40 -7.52
C SER A 199 11.99 -27.33 -6.49
N TYR A 200 13.24 -27.06 -6.08
CA TYR A 200 13.92 -27.87 -5.04
C TYR A 200 13.38 -27.62 -3.63
N TYR A 201 12.60 -26.57 -3.44
CA TYR A 201 12.04 -26.19 -2.14
C TYR A 201 10.57 -26.59 -1.98
N ILE A 202 9.91 -27.03 -3.05
CA ILE A 202 8.51 -27.49 -3.03
C ILE A 202 8.38 -28.76 -2.18
N GLY A 203 7.45 -28.76 -1.22
CA GLY A 203 7.14 -29.92 -0.36
C GLY A 203 8.16 -30.17 0.76
N ASN A 204 9.09 -29.25 0.99
CA ASN A 204 10.09 -29.38 2.05
C ASN A 204 9.51 -28.86 3.37
N SER A 205 9.36 -29.74 4.37
CA SER A 205 8.65 -29.45 5.64
C SER A 205 9.31 -28.37 6.53
N GLY A 206 10.49 -27.88 6.16
CA GLY A 206 11.20 -26.79 6.85
C GLY A 206 10.96 -25.40 6.25
N ILE A 207 10.11 -25.27 5.22
CA ILE A 207 9.90 -24.02 4.49
C ILE A 207 8.43 -23.59 4.60
N ILE A 208 8.21 -22.41 5.17
CA ILE A 208 6.89 -21.78 5.35
C ILE A 208 6.57 -20.89 4.13
N ILE A 209 6.76 -21.44 2.92
CA ILE A 209 6.47 -20.75 1.66
C ILE A 209 5.44 -21.55 0.89
N ILE A 210 4.33 -20.90 0.56
CA ILE A 210 3.28 -21.42 -0.32
C ILE A 210 3.75 -21.26 -1.77
N PHE A 211 3.93 -22.39 -2.45
CA PHE A 211 4.18 -22.41 -3.89
C PHE A 211 2.85 -22.66 -4.60
N ALA A 212 2.27 -21.61 -5.17
CA ALA A 212 1.12 -21.77 -6.05
C ALA A 212 1.57 -22.39 -7.38
N ARG A 213 0.68 -23.17 -8.00
CA ARG A 213 0.91 -23.77 -9.31
C ARG A 213 0.21 -22.98 -10.40
#